data_AF-A0A962WVY3-F1
#
_entry.id   AF-A0A962WVY3-F1
#
_cell.length_a   1.000
_cell.length_b   1.000
_cell.length_c   1.000
_cell.angle_alpha   90.00
_cell.angle_beta   90.00
_cell.angle_gamma   90.00
#
_symmetry.space_group_name_H-M   'P 1'
#
loop_
_entity.id
_entity.type
_entity.pdbx_description
1 polymer ?
#
loop_
_entity_poly.entity_id
_entity_poly.type
_entity_poly.pdbx_seq_one_letter_code
_entity_poly.pdbx_strand_id
1 'polypeptide(L)'
;MLVFRCCITFTPTLSDFNNRELIDTGNPHIFANGRTCPISGGQAVLVVGNFDSKPQTVSLCSFDYYYKPGQTHFEDICHSHTQEISDDGLWVPAHSFYWLSDRWLIHF
;
A
#
# COMPACT_ATOMS: atom_id res chain seq x y z
N MET A 1 14.55 -8.86 8.79
CA MET A 1 13.46 -9.38 7.94
C MET A 1 12.24 -9.56 8.82
N LEU A 2 11.39 -8.53 8.94
CA LEU A 2 10.15 -8.63 9.71
C LEU A 2 9.08 -9.30 8.83
N VAL A 3 8.82 -10.58 9.11
CA VAL A 3 7.71 -11.32 8.48
C VAL A 3 6.51 -11.19 9.41
N PHE A 4 5.70 -10.16 9.23
CA PHE A 4 4.41 -10.05 9.90
C PHE A 4 3.36 -10.74 9.04
N ARG A 5 3.01 -11.97 9.43
CA ARG A 5 1.78 -12.63 8.98
C ARG A 5 0.61 -12.03 9.78
N CYS A 6 0.16 -10.83 9.41
CA CYS A 6 -1.25 -10.49 9.65
C CYS A 6 -2.11 -11.43 8.78
N CYS A 7 -3.34 -11.74 9.19
CA CYS A 7 -4.23 -12.77 8.63
C CYS A 7 -4.61 -12.57 7.14
N ILE A 8 -3.63 -12.61 6.24
CA ILE A 8 -3.82 -12.41 4.81
C ILE A 8 -3.99 -13.79 4.20
N THR A 9 -5.24 -14.21 4.11
CA THR A 9 -5.64 -15.41 3.39
C THR A 9 -5.35 -15.17 1.90
N PHE A 10 -4.21 -15.69 1.43
CA PHE A 10 -3.85 -15.86 0.02
C PHE A 10 -3.89 -14.59 -0.86
N THR A 11 -2.90 -13.70 -0.71
CA THR A 11 -2.57 -12.70 -1.76
C THR A 11 -1.33 -13.16 -2.54
N PRO A 12 -1.47 -13.59 -3.81
CA PRO A 12 -0.37 -14.01 -4.67
C PRO A 12 0.79 -13.00 -4.80
N THR A 13 0.50 -11.70 -4.64
CA THR A 13 1.48 -10.60 -4.63
C THR A 13 2.45 -10.62 -3.45
N LEU A 14 2.10 -11.32 -2.37
CA LEU A 14 2.96 -11.54 -1.21
C LEU A 14 3.71 -12.87 -1.26
N SER A 15 3.38 -13.73 -2.23
CA SER A 15 4.18 -14.92 -2.53
C SER A 15 5.56 -14.51 -3.05
N ASP A 16 6.57 -15.33 -2.78
CA ASP A 16 8.00 -15.04 -2.82
C ASP A 16 8.58 -14.83 -4.23
N PHE A 17 8.04 -13.89 -5.00
CA PHE A 17 8.49 -13.60 -6.37
C PHE A 17 9.65 -12.58 -6.42
N ASN A 18 10.14 -12.06 -5.29
CA ASN A 18 11.14 -10.97 -5.26
C ASN A 18 10.78 -9.74 -6.13
N ASN A 19 9.49 -9.53 -6.40
CA ASN A 19 8.98 -8.40 -7.18
C ASN A 19 8.80 -7.16 -6.28
N ARG A 20 9.89 -6.65 -5.71
CA ARG A 20 9.85 -5.44 -4.86
C ARG A 20 10.43 -4.26 -5.62
N GLU A 21 9.61 -3.25 -5.82
CA GLU A 21 10.01 -1.94 -6.34
C GLU A 21 10.05 -0.95 -5.19
N LEU A 22 11.18 -0.26 -4.99
CA LEU A 22 11.24 0.87 -4.06
C LEU A 22 10.66 2.10 -4.77
N ILE A 23 9.72 2.77 -4.12
CA ILE A 23 9.05 3.95 -4.67
C ILE A 23 9.65 5.19 -4.01
N ASP A 24 10.12 6.13 -4.82
CA ASP A 24 10.53 7.44 -4.34
C ASP A 24 9.29 8.31 -4.07
N THR A 25 9.07 8.62 -2.80
CA THR A 25 7.94 9.43 -2.34
C THR A 25 8.26 10.92 -2.27
N GLY A 26 9.54 11.30 -2.39
CA GLY A 26 10.02 12.65 -2.06
C GLY A 26 9.90 13.02 -0.58
N ASN A 27 9.35 12.16 0.27
CA ASN A 27 9.23 12.36 1.71
C ASN A 27 10.20 11.42 2.46
N PRO A 28 11.28 11.94 3.08
CA PRO A 28 12.32 11.11 3.71
C PRO A 28 11.82 10.32 4.95
N HIS A 29 10.64 10.63 5.46
CA HIS A 29 10.01 9.95 6.58
C HIS A 29 9.13 8.77 6.16
N ILE A 30 8.78 8.70 4.87
CA ILE A 30 7.91 7.68 4.31
C ILE A 30 8.75 6.68 3.51
N PHE A 31 8.63 5.43 3.92
CA PHE A 31 9.08 4.30 3.13
C PHE A 31 7.90 3.74 2.32
N ALA A 32 8.08 3.57 1.02
CA ALA A 32 7.09 2.94 0.16
C ALA A 32 7.72 1.87 -0.73
N ASN A 33 7.10 0.70 -0.82
CA ASN A 33 7.43 -0.29 -1.84
C ASN A 33 6.18 -0.88 -2.47
N GLY A 34 6.33 -1.20 -3.75
CA GLY A 34 5.30 -1.84 -4.54
C GLY A 34 5.61 -3.30 -4.80
N ARG A 35 4.54 -4.10 -4.92
CA ARG A 35 4.61 -5.52 -5.27
C ARG A 35 3.57 -5.86 -6.31
N THR A 36 3.97 -6.59 -7.35
CA THR A 36 3.08 -7.02 -8.42
C THR A 36 3.16 -8.53 -8.62
N CYS A 37 2.03 -9.14 -8.97
CA CYS A 37 2.00 -10.57 -9.30
C CYS A 37 1.71 -10.74 -10.80
N PRO A 38 2.69 -11.22 -11.59
CA PRO A 38 2.53 -11.40 -13.03
C PRO A 38 1.45 -12.42 -13.40
N ILE A 39 1.20 -13.39 -12.53
CA ILE A 39 0.32 -14.55 -12.78
C ILE A 39 -1.15 -14.21 -12.49
N SER A 40 -1.44 -13.23 -11.65
CA SER A 40 -2.81 -12.95 -11.15
C SER A 40 -3.48 -11.73 -11.78
N GLY A 41 -3.11 -11.39 -13.02
CA GLY A 41 -3.85 -10.42 -13.83
C GLY A 41 -3.77 -8.98 -13.31
N GLY A 42 -2.60 -8.55 -12.82
CA GLY A 42 -2.38 -7.17 -12.40
C GLY A 42 -2.73 -6.87 -10.94
N GLN A 43 -2.77 -7.88 -10.07
CA GLN A 43 -2.80 -7.61 -8.63
C GLN A 43 -1.52 -6.86 -8.22
N ALA A 44 -1.70 -5.75 -7.54
CA ALA A 44 -0.63 -4.97 -6.95
C ALA A 44 -0.92 -4.69 -5.46
N VAL A 45 0.13 -4.69 -4.65
CA VAL A 45 0.08 -4.27 -3.24
C VAL A 45 1.12 -3.18 -3.05
N LEU A 46 0.67 -2.06 -2.50
CA LEU A 46 1.51 -0.94 -2.12
C LEU A 46 1.69 -0.98 -0.60
N VAL A 47 2.94 -1.11 -0.14
CA VAL A 47 3.29 -1.03 1.28
C VAL A 47 3.79 0.37 1.58
N VAL A 48 3.13 1.08 2.49
CA VAL A 48 3.53 2.43 2.94
C VAL A 48 3.77 2.40 4.43
N GLY A 49 4.89 2.95 4.90
CA GLY A 49 5.22 3.04 6.32
C GLY A 49 5.76 4.41 6.70
N ASN A 50 5.28 4.95 7.81
CA ASN A 50 5.78 6.18 8.39
C ASN A 50 6.75 5.85 9.53
N PHE A 51 8.00 6.29 9.38
CA PHE A 51 9.07 6.10 10.36
C PHE A 51 9.28 7.31 11.28
N ASP A 52 8.46 8.35 11.15
CA ASP A 52 8.47 9.52 12.02
C ASP A 52 7.47 9.38 13.19
N SER A 53 7.81 10.08 14.27
CA SER A 53 6.97 10.31 15.45
C SER A 53 5.75 11.21 15.19
N LYS A 54 5.68 11.86 14.03
CA LYS A 54 4.58 12.73 13.61
C LYS A 54 3.83 12.11 12.44
N PRO A 55 2.51 12.37 12.29
CA PRO A 55 1.80 12.03 11.07
C PRO A 55 2.45 12.67 9.84
N GLN A 56 2.41 11.95 8.73
CA GLN A 56 2.99 12.35 7.45
C GLN A 56 1.96 12.19 6.34
N THR A 57 2.08 13.02 5.31
CA THR A 57 1.26 12.88 4.10
C THR A 57 2.18 12.56 2.93
N VAL A 58 1.71 11.68 2.04
CA VAL A 58 2.42 11.32 0.81
C VAL A 58 1.53 11.57 -0.40
N SER A 59 2.11 12.16 -1.44
CA SER A 59 1.43 12.44 -2.69
C SER A 59 1.09 11.14 -3.43
N LEU A 60 -0.11 11.09 -4.01
CA LEU A 60 -0.55 9.94 -4.82
C LEU A 60 0.19 9.86 -6.15
N CYS A 61 0.74 10.97 -6.64
CA CYS A 61 1.56 10.98 -7.86
C CYS A 61 2.82 10.12 -7.70
N SER A 62 3.27 9.87 -6.46
CA SER A 62 4.36 8.92 -6.20
C SER A 62 3.94 7.46 -6.46
N PHE A 63 2.63 7.20 -6.61
CA PHE A 63 2.07 5.85 -6.73
C PHE A 63 1.41 5.59 -8.09
N ASP A 64 1.76 6.32 -9.16
CA ASP A 64 1.09 6.27 -10.47
C ASP A 64 0.83 4.86 -11.06
N TYR A 65 1.67 3.87 -10.73
CA TYR A 65 1.44 2.47 -11.14
C TYR A 65 0.40 1.73 -10.27
N TYR A 66 0.34 2.07 -8.98
CA TYR A 66 -0.47 1.42 -7.94
C TYR A 66 -1.79 2.15 -7.68
N TYR A 67 -1.88 3.41 -8.11
CA TYR A 67 -3.04 4.28 -8.00
C TYR A 67 -3.62 4.53 -9.40
N LYS A 68 -4.93 4.26 -9.58
CA LYS A 68 -5.61 4.51 -10.85
C LYS A 68 -6.36 5.85 -10.81
N PRO A 69 -6.34 6.64 -11.90
CA PRO A 69 -7.15 7.85 -11.98
C PRO A 69 -8.63 7.57 -11.66
N GLY A 70 -9.20 8.32 -10.71
CA GLY A 70 -10.58 8.17 -10.24
C GLY A 70 -10.76 7.21 -9.06
N GLN A 71 -9.69 6.58 -8.57
CA GLN A 71 -9.72 5.81 -7.33
C GLN A 71 -9.81 6.73 -6.12
N THR A 72 -10.76 6.49 -5.21
CA THR A 72 -11.02 7.35 -4.05
C THR A 72 -10.59 6.76 -2.72
N HIS A 73 -10.15 5.50 -2.72
CA HIS A 73 -9.78 4.78 -1.53
C HIS A 73 -8.82 3.64 -1.86
N PHE A 74 -8.13 3.15 -0.82
CA PHE A 74 -7.42 1.89 -0.85
C PHE A 74 -8.01 0.93 0.19
N GLU A 75 -7.98 -0.37 -0.09
CA GLU A 75 -8.21 -1.37 0.94
C GLU A 75 -6.90 -1.64 1.67
N ASP A 76 -6.86 -1.37 2.98
CA ASP A 76 -5.75 -1.80 3.83
C ASP A 76 -5.96 -3.25 4.25
N ILE A 77 -5.33 -4.16 3.49
CA ILE A 77 -5.46 -5.60 3.68
C ILE A 77 -4.80 -6.10 4.97
N CYS A 78 -3.97 -5.28 5.62
CA CYS A 78 -3.37 -5.65 6.91
C CYS A 78 -4.34 -5.41 8.07
N HIS A 79 -5.12 -4.33 8.02
CA HIS A 79 -6.04 -3.96 9.10
C HIS A 79 -7.52 -4.19 8.75
N SER A 80 -7.79 -4.68 7.54
CA SER A 80 -9.14 -4.88 6.98
C SER A 80 -9.99 -3.61 7.10
N HIS A 81 -9.40 -2.46 6.80
CA HIS A 81 -10.05 -1.15 6.84
C HIS A 81 -9.83 -0.40 5.52
N THR A 82 -10.79 0.44 5.14
CA THR A 82 -10.69 1.28 3.95
C THR A 82 -9.98 2.58 4.31
N GLN A 83 -8.89 2.90 3.62
CA GLN A 83 -8.22 4.19 3.75
C GLN A 83 -8.79 5.14 2.71
N GLU A 84 -9.41 6.22 3.18
CA GLU A 84 -9.85 7.30 2.31
C GLU A 84 -8.64 8.06 1.77
N ILE A 85 -8.68 8.33 0.48
CA ILE A 85 -7.69 9.16 -0.19
C ILE A 85 -8.24 10.58 -0.22
N SER A 86 -7.44 11.54 0.26
CA SER A 86 -7.78 12.96 0.18
C SER A 86 -7.05 13.63 -1.00
N ASP A 87 -7.52 14.81 -1.40
CA ASP A 87 -6.83 15.63 -2.42
C ASP A 87 -5.39 15.98 -2.01
N ASP A 88 -5.13 16.08 -0.70
CA ASP A 88 -3.80 16.34 -0.15
C ASP A 88 -2.88 15.10 -0.15
N GLY A 89 -3.42 13.94 -0.50
CA GLY A 89 -2.73 12.66 -0.57
C GLY A 89 -3.15 11.64 0.48
N LEU A 90 -2.29 10.66 0.71
CA LEU A 90 -2.50 9.61 1.71
C LEU A 90 -1.93 10.07 3.05
N TRP A 91 -2.80 10.17 4.05
CA TRP A 91 -2.42 10.48 5.43
C TRP A 91 -1.97 9.22 6.18
N VAL A 92 -0.76 9.26 6.75
CA VAL A 92 -0.14 8.13 7.45
C VAL A 92 0.17 8.56 8.90
N PRO A 93 -0.50 7.97 9.92
CA PRO A 93 -0.23 8.26 11.32
C PRO A 93 1.24 8.04 11.71
N ALA A 94 1.64 8.60 12.86
CA ALA A 94 2.96 8.38 13.43
C ALA A 94 3.23 6.88 13.67
N HIS A 95 4.40 6.40 13.27
CA HIS A 95 4.83 5.00 13.43
C HIS A 95 3.83 3.94 12.92
N SER A 96 2.99 4.28 11.95
CA SER A 96 2.03 3.35 11.36
C SER A 96 2.44 2.91 9.96
N PHE A 97 1.75 1.90 9.44
CA PHE A 97 1.94 1.42 8.09
C PHE A 97 0.63 0.87 7.53
N TYR A 98 0.55 0.79 6.20
CA TYR A 98 -0.57 0.24 5.46
C TYR A 98 -0.11 -0.71 4.38
N TRP A 99 -0.91 -1.75 4.12
CA TRP A 99 -0.76 -2.61 2.95
C TRP A 99 -1.97 -2.38 2.06
N LEU A 100 -1.79 -1.57 1.03
CA LEU A 100 -2.86 -1.03 0.22
C LEU A 100 -3.06 -1.87 -1.03
N SER A 101 -4.31 -2.22 -1.33
CA SER A 101 -4.72 -2.84 -2.58
C SER A 101 -5.76 -1.98 -3.30
N ASP A 102 -5.76 -2.03 -4.63
CA ASP A 102 -6.75 -1.39 -5.50
C ASP A 102 -8.04 -2.22 -5.65
N ARG A 103 -8.09 -3.44 -5.10
CA ARG A 103 -9.30 -4.26 -5.08
C ARG A 103 -10.21 -3.86 -3.94
N TRP A 104 -11.51 -3.80 -4.25
CA TRP A 104 -12.55 -4.13 -3.29
C TRP A 104 -12.63 -5.65 -3.19
N LEU A 105 -12.21 -6.24 -2.07
CA LEU A 105 -12.61 -7.60 -1.76
C LEU A 105 -14.10 -7.59 -1.40
N ILE A 106 -14.93 -8.01 -2.37
CA ILE A 106 -16.33 -8.33 -2.10
C ILE A 106 -16.31 -9.55 -1.17
N HIS A 107 -16.61 -9.35 0.11
CA HIS A 107 -16.89 -10.45 1.03
C HIS A 107 -18.19 -11.12 0.57
N PHE A 108 -18.09 -12.29 -0.09
CA PHE A 108 -19.21 -13.20 -0.33
C PHE A 108 -19.35 -14.17 0.85
#